data_AF-A0A0G0FGN2-F1
#
_entry.id   AF-A0A0G0FGN2-F1
#
_cell.length_a   1.000
_cell.length_b   1.000
_cell.length_c   1.000
_cell.angle_alpha   90.00
_cell.angle_beta   90.00
_cell.angle_gamma   90.00
#
_symmetry.space_group_name_H-M   'P 1'
#
loop_
_entity.id
_entity.type
_entity.pdbx_description
1 polymer ?
#
loop_
_entity_poly.entity_id
_entity_poly.type
_entity_poly.pdbx_seq_one_letter_code
_entity_poly.pdbx_strand_id
1 'polypeptide(L)'
;MDKTTKGVIIGASVGVLAGAIAGVLFAPQSGKKTREDIAKYLHEIKEKIADELSKVGEITKEKYSEVVDKVVKIYEMEKKITAEDAIDIKDKLKNNYHEVVKIATEKAEK
;
A
#
# COMPACT_ATOMS: atom_id res chain seq x y z
N MET A 1 -10.49 9.29 17.84
CA MET A 1 -10.68 8.22 16.85
C MET A 1 -10.76 6.89 17.59
N ASP A 2 -11.95 6.31 17.66
CA ASP A 2 -12.22 5.10 18.44
C ASP A 2 -11.50 3.89 17.83
N LYS A 3 -11.24 2.84 18.62
CA LYS A 3 -10.56 1.62 18.14
C LYS A 3 -11.25 1.04 16.91
N THR A 4 -12.58 1.13 16.84
CA THR A 4 -13.40 0.71 15.71
C THR A 4 -13.08 1.50 14.44
N THR A 5 -13.06 2.84 14.51
CA THR A 5 -12.74 3.71 13.38
C THR A 5 -11.31 3.46 12.86
N LYS A 6 -10.36 3.27 13.77
CA LYS A 6 -8.97 2.91 13.39
C LYS A 6 -8.90 1.57 12.68
N GLY A 7 -9.57 0.54 13.21
CA GLY A 7 -9.62 -0.78 12.58
C GLY A 7 -10.27 -0.75 11.19
N VAL A 8 -11.31 0.05 11.00
CA VAL A 8 -11.97 0.25 9.71
C VAL A 8 -11.03 0.92 8.69
N ILE A 9 -10.31 1.97 9.09
CA ILE A 9 -9.34 2.65 8.21
C ILE A 9 -8.19 1.71 7.82
N ILE A 10 -7.66 0.94 8.77
CA ILE A 10 -6.60 -0.05 8.51
C ILE A 10 -7.11 -1.14 7.55
N GLY A 11 -8.32 -1.67 7.78
CA GLY A 11 -8.91 -2.67 6.88
C GLY A 11 -9.18 -2.12 5.47
N ALA A 12 -9.67 -0.88 5.36
CA ALA A 12 -9.89 -0.21 4.08
C ALA A 12 -8.57 0.01 3.32
N SER A 13 -7.53 0.47 4.02
CA SER A 13 -6.19 0.64 3.42
C SER A 13 -5.63 -0.68 2.93
N VAL A 14 -5.72 -1.77 3.70
CA VAL A 14 -5.31 -3.11 3.24
C VAL A 14 -6.04 -3.53 1.96
N GLY A 15 -7.35 -3.28 1.87
CA GLY A 15 -8.15 -3.62 0.69
C GLY A 15 -7.72 -2.83 -0.56
N VAL A 16 -7.52 -1.52 -0.42
CA VAL A 16 -7.05 -0.66 -1.52
C VAL A 16 -5.63 -1.03 -1.94
N LEU A 17 -4.72 -1.24 -0.98
CA LEU A 17 -3.36 -1.69 -1.27
C LEU A 17 -3.38 -3.00 -2.05
N ALA A 18 -4.23 -3.97 -1.65
CA ALA A 18 -4.39 -5.23 -2.35
C ALA A 18 -4.90 -5.04 -3.79
N GLY A 19 -5.87 -4.14 -4.00
CA GLY A 19 -6.38 -3.79 -5.34
C GLY A 19 -5.30 -3.15 -6.23
N ALA A 20 -4.55 -2.18 -5.68
CA ALA A 20 -3.46 -1.53 -6.39
C ALA A 20 -2.32 -2.51 -6.73
N ILE A 21 -1.95 -3.39 -5.80
CA ILE A 21 -0.96 -4.46 -6.02
C ILE A 21 -1.44 -5.43 -7.09
N ALA A 22 -2.70 -5.86 -7.04
CA ALA A 22 -3.27 -6.70 -8.09
C ALA A 22 -3.19 -6.00 -9.45
N GLY A 23 -3.49 -4.70 -9.51
CA GLY A 23 -3.32 -3.89 -10.71
C GLY A 23 -1.86 -3.74 -11.18
N VAL A 24 -0.88 -3.82 -10.29
CA VAL A 24 0.56 -3.92 -10.67
C VAL A 24 0.87 -5.32 -11.23
N LEU A 25 0.34 -6.37 -10.61
CA LEU A 25 0.55 -7.76 -11.07
C LEU A 25 -0.13 -8.09 -12.40
N PHE A 26 -1.25 -7.44 -12.69
CA PHE A 26 -1.92 -7.54 -13.98
C PHE A 26 -1.22 -6.71 -15.07
N ALA A 27 -0.41 -5.71 -14.71
CA ALA A 27 0.37 -4.96 -15.67
C ALA A 27 1.51 -5.84 -16.25
N PRO A 28 1.87 -5.69 -17.53
CA PRO A 28 3.00 -6.40 -18.12
C PRO A 28 4.29 -6.06 -17.37
N GLN A 29 5.14 -7.07 -17.12
CA GLN A 29 6.34 -6.88 -16.32
C GLN A 29 7.42 -6.13 -17.09
N SER A 30 8.00 -5.10 -16.47
CA SER A 30 9.16 -4.39 -16.97
C SER A 30 10.45 -5.12 -16.57
N GLY A 31 10.75 -6.27 -17.19
CA GLY A 31 12.12 -6.81 -17.23
C GLY A 31 12.41 -8.13 -16.48
N LYS A 32 13.64 -8.24 -15.95
CA LYS A 32 14.40 -9.50 -15.69
C LYS A 32 13.96 -10.36 -14.48
N LYS A 33 12.89 -10.00 -13.76
CA LYS A 33 12.44 -10.73 -12.54
C LYS A 33 11.20 -11.57 -12.81
N THR A 34 11.09 -12.68 -12.10
CA THR A 34 9.98 -13.62 -12.15
C THR A 34 8.69 -13.01 -11.56
N ARG A 35 7.52 -13.32 -12.17
CA ARG A 35 6.19 -12.93 -11.66
C ARG A 35 5.97 -13.27 -10.20
N GLU A 36 6.44 -14.44 -9.79
CA GLU A 36 6.28 -14.93 -8.41
C GLU A 36 7.05 -14.07 -7.40
N ASP A 37 8.27 -13.65 -7.71
CA ASP A 37 9.06 -12.80 -6.81
C ASP A 37 8.42 -11.44 -6.62
N ILE A 38 7.91 -10.84 -7.71
CA ILE A 38 7.22 -9.55 -7.64
C ILE A 38 5.93 -9.67 -6.82
N ALA A 39 5.13 -10.72 -7.02
CA ALA A 39 3.95 -10.97 -6.21
C ALA A 39 4.29 -11.10 -4.73
N LYS A 40 5.37 -11.82 -4.41
CA LYS A 40 5.87 -11.94 -3.04
C LYS A 40 6.25 -10.58 -2.46
N TYR A 41 7.07 -9.79 -3.15
CA TYR A 41 7.51 -8.49 -2.63
C TYR A 41 6.37 -7.49 -2.48
N LEU A 42 5.42 -7.48 -3.42
CA LEU A 42 4.23 -6.64 -3.30
C LEU A 42 3.38 -7.04 -2.09
N HIS A 43 3.23 -8.35 -1.84
CA HIS A 43 2.56 -8.83 -0.64
C HIS A 43 3.28 -8.37 0.63
N GLU A 44 4.61 -8.51 0.69
CA GLU A 44 5.40 -8.03 1.82
C GLU A 44 5.35 -6.49 2.00
N ILE A 45 5.24 -5.72 0.90
CA ILE A 45 5.01 -4.27 0.94
C ILE A 45 3.65 -3.96 1.57
N LYS A 46 2.59 -4.64 1.13
CA LYS A 46 1.22 -4.48 1.65
C LYS A 46 1.17 -4.67 3.17
N GLU A 47 1.69 -5.79 3.64
CA GLU A 47 1.71 -6.16 5.07
C GLU A 47 2.51 -5.14 5.87
N LYS A 48 3.71 -4.75 5.40
CA LYS A 48 4.52 -3.74 6.09
C LYS A 48 3.84 -2.37 6.16
N ILE A 49 3.14 -1.94 5.11
CA ILE A 49 2.38 -0.68 5.15
C ILE A 49 1.27 -0.78 6.18
N ALA A 50 0.49 -1.87 6.18
CA ALA A 50 -0.59 -2.08 7.15
C ALA A 50 -0.08 -2.10 8.59
N ASP A 51 1.04 -2.79 8.84
CA ASP A 51 1.69 -2.85 10.15
C ASP A 51 2.17 -1.47 10.61
N GLU A 52 2.85 -0.71 9.75
CA GLU A 52 3.30 0.63 10.10
C GLU A 52 2.10 1.55 10.37
N LEU A 53 1.05 1.51 9.54
CA LEU A 53 -0.18 2.28 9.74
C LEU A 53 -0.89 1.91 11.05
N SER A 54 -0.85 0.65 11.47
CA SER A 54 -1.45 0.20 12.74
C SER A 54 -0.78 0.82 13.98
N LYS A 55 0.50 1.19 13.86
CA LYS A 55 1.29 1.85 14.92
C LYS A 55 1.08 3.36 14.92
N VAL A 56 0.55 3.91 13.82
CA VAL A 56 0.30 5.35 13.70
C VAL A 56 -0.97 5.69 14.47
N GLY A 57 -0.91 6.75 15.28
CA GLY A 57 -2.05 7.23 16.05
C GLY A 57 -3.21 7.69 15.16
N GLU A 58 -2.89 8.45 14.11
CA GLU A 58 -3.84 9.02 13.16
C GLU A 58 -3.34 8.83 11.73
N ILE A 59 -4.15 8.15 10.91
CA ILE A 59 -3.82 7.89 9.51
C ILE A 59 -4.27 9.09 8.70
N THR A 60 -3.32 10.00 8.41
CA THR A 60 -3.53 11.13 7.50
C THR A 60 -2.96 10.81 6.12
N LYS A 61 -3.24 11.69 5.15
CA LYS A 61 -2.70 11.58 3.80
C LYS A 61 -1.18 11.66 3.79
N GLU A 62 -0.62 12.60 4.56
CA GLU A 62 0.83 12.74 4.68
C GLU A 62 1.40 11.46 5.30
N LYS A 63 0.81 10.97 6.39
CA LYS A 63 1.39 9.84 7.11
C LYS A 63 1.31 8.54 6.32
N TYR A 64 0.20 8.33 5.62
CA TYR A 64 0.06 7.23 4.69
C TYR A 64 1.11 7.31 3.58
N SER A 65 1.30 8.49 2.97
CA SER A 65 2.28 8.70 1.90
C SER A 65 3.72 8.46 2.38
N GLU A 66 4.06 8.93 3.58
CA GLU A 66 5.35 8.67 4.22
C GLU A 66 5.61 7.18 4.44
N VAL A 67 4.60 6.44 4.93
CA VAL A 67 4.71 5.00 5.16
C VAL A 67 4.90 4.27 3.84
N VAL A 68 4.09 4.59 2.82
CA VAL A 68 4.24 4.04 1.47
C VAL A 68 5.65 4.30 0.93
N ASP A 69 6.13 5.54 1.01
CA ASP A 69 7.46 5.89 0.51
C ASP A 69 8.58 5.14 1.25
N LYS A 70 8.51 5.11 2.58
CA LYS A 70 9.49 4.42 3.41
C LYS A 70 9.53 2.93 3.10
N VAL A 71 8.38 2.27 3.05
CA VAL A 71 8.30 0.83 2.79
C VAL A 71 8.79 0.54 1.38
N VAL A 72 8.25 1.18 0.35
CA VAL A 72 8.63 0.90 -1.05
C VAL A 72 10.12 1.18 -1.28
N LYS A 73 10.67 2.26 -0.69
CA LYS A 73 12.11 2.58 -0.80
C LYS A 73 13.00 1.50 -0.20
N ILE A 74 12.57 0.80 0.88
CA ILE A 74 13.33 -0.34 1.42
C ILE A 74 13.45 -1.45 0.38
N TYR A 75 12.35 -1.83 -0.29
CA TYR A 75 12.38 -2.88 -1.31
C TYR A 75 13.14 -2.47 -2.57
N GLU A 76 13.12 -1.17 -2.91
CA GLU A 76 13.91 -0.59 -3.99
C GLU A 76 15.42 -0.69 -3.67
N MET A 77 15.83 -0.27 -2.47
CA MET A 77 17.22 -0.33 -2.01
C MET A 77 17.74 -1.77 -1.86
N GLU A 78 16.88 -2.69 -1.42
CA GLU A 78 17.18 -4.12 -1.36
C GLU A 78 17.22 -4.78 -2.75
N LYS A 79 17.01 -4.01 -3.84
CA LYS A 79 16.92 -4.50 -5.23
C LYS A 79 15.87 -5.60 -5.40
N LYS A 80 14.86 -5.65 -4.53
CA LYS A 80 13.73 -6.59 -4.61
C LYS A 80 12.70 -6.14 -5.66
N ILE A 81 12.55 -4.83 -5.84
CA ILE A 81 11.81 -4.22 -6.96
C ILE A 81 12.75 -3.33 -7.79
N THR A 82 12.38 -3.02 -9.03
CA THR A 82 13.13 -2.04 -9.84
C THR A 82 12.76 -0.60 -9.43
N ALA A 83 13.55 0.39 -9.87
CA ALA A 83 13.19 1.79 -9.67
C ALA A 83 11.89 2.16 -10.40
N GLU A 84 11.66 1.59 -11.58
CA GLU A 84 10.42 1.75 -12.34
C GLU A 84 9.22 1.17 -11.58
N ASP A 85 9.33 -0.07 -11.09
CA ASP A 85 8.30 -0.69 -10.25
C ASP A 85 8.03 0.16 -8.99
N ALA A 86 9.09 0.67 -8.36
CA ALA A 86 8.96 1.49 -7.16
C ALA A 86 8.19 2.80 -7.42
N ILE A 87 8.38 3.43 -8.58
CA ILE A 87 7.63 4.61 -9.00
C ILE A 87 6.16 4.23 -9.23
N ASP A 88 5.90 3.18 -10.01
CA ASP A 88 4.54 2.72 -10.31
C ASP A 88 3.76 2.32 -9.06
N ILE A 89 4.42 1.61 -8.13
CA ILE A 89 3.83 1.22 -6.86
C ILE A 89 3.54 2.47 -6.03
N LYS A 90 4.51 3.39 -5.86
CA LYS A 90 4.28 4.62 -5.08
C LYS A 90 3.12 5.43 -5.65
N ASP A 91 3.08 5.64 -6.96
CA ASP A 91 2.02 6.39 -7.61
C ASP A 91 0.66 5.71 -7.45
N LYS A 92 0.55 4.41 -7.73
CA LYS A 92 -0.70 3.67 -7.54
C LYS A 92 -1.15 3.70 -6.08
N LEU A 93 -0.24 3.48 -5.13
CA LEU A 93 -0.62 3.45 -3.71
C LEU A 93 -1.03 4.82 -3.19
N LYS A 94 -0.35 5.90 -3.60
CA LYS A 94 -0.65 7.28 -3.17
C LYS A 94 -1.90 7.85 -3.84
N ASN A 95 -2.09 7.59 -5.13
CA ASN A 95 -3.26 8.09 -5.87
C ASN A 95 -4.57 7.48 -5.36
N ASN A 96 -4.53 6.24 -4.87
CA ASN A 96 -5.70 5.58 -4.29
C ASN A 96 -5.96 5.93 -2.81
N TYR A 97 -5.22 6.86 -2.19
CA TYR A 97 -5.50 7.29 -0.82
C TYR A 97 -6.93 7.83 -0.64
N HIS A 98 -7.47 8.51 -1.67
CA HIS A 98 -8.86 8.99 -1.62
C HIS A 98 -9.86 7.82 -1.51
N GLU A 99 -9.58 6.70 -2.16
CA GLU A 99 -10.40 5.48 -2.03
C GLU A 99 -10.27 4.86 -0.64
N VAL A 100 -9.08 4.87 -0.05
CA VAL A 100 -8.88 4.42 1.34
C VAL A 100 -9.79 5.18 2.29
N VAL A 101 -9.77 6.51 2.21
CA VAL A 101 -10.60 7.37 3.06
C VAL A 101 -12.08 7.14 2.78
N LYS A 102 -12.48 7.10 1.51
CA LYS A 102 -13.88 6.87 1.12
C LYS A 102 -14.41 5.54 1.67
N ILE A 103 -13.70 4.44 1.43
CA ILE A 103 -14.09 3.10 1.89
C ILE A 103 -14.11 3.04 3.42
N ALA A 104 -13.14 3.69 4.09
CA ALA A 104 -13.09 3.73 5.54
C ALA A 104 -14.27 4.51 6.14
N THR A 105 -14.59 5.68 5.59
CA THR A 105 -15.70 6.50 6.06
C THR A 105 -17.05 5.82 5.80
N GLU A 106 -17.27 5.27 4.59
CA GLU A 106 -18.50 4.54 4.24
C GLU A 106 -18.74 3.30 5.12
N LYS A 107 -17.67 2.62 5.54
CA LYS A 107 -17.77 1.49 6.49
C LYS A 107 -17.90 1.92 7.94
N ALA A 108 -17.41 3.10 8.32
CA ALA A 108 -17.52 3.60 9.68
C ALA A 108 -18.93 4.15 9.98
N GLU A 109 -19.66 4.57 8.95
CA GLU A 109 -21.03 5.09 9.04
C GLU A 109 -22.13 4.00 8.96
N LYS A 110 -21.78 2.75 8.65
CA LYS A 110 -22.68 1.59 8.63
C LYS A 110 -22.50 0.71 9.86
#